data_AF-A0A1I6VTB0-F1
#
_entry.id   AF-A0A1I6VTB0-F1
#
_cell.length_a   1.000
_cell.length_b   1.000
_cell.length_c   1.000
_cell.angle_alpha   90.00
_cell.angle_beta   90.00
_cell.angle_gamma   90.00
#
_symmetry.space_group_name_H-M   'P 1'
#
loop_
_entity.id
_entity.type
_entity.pdbx_description
1 polymer ?
#
loop_
_entity_poly.entity_id
_entity_poly.type
_entity_poly.pdbx_seq_one_letter_code
_entity_poly.pdbx_strand_id
1 'polypeptide(L)'
;MKNMLMFILIYSMVNMVYSQEEYQEITTGVPFLLISADARASGMGDLGVATSPNAFSQQWNPSKYSFSGEQAGIGVSYTPYLRELATDISLMNVTYYNRYNDRSAYAFSLKYFGLGEILFRQGIDDEPIPAEPNEFALDGSYSLKLSDYFSMGVTGRYIRSNLKLQQIDANSRSANSFAVDVSGYYQSEEKVYDKFNGRWRAGFNVSNLGPKIQYDEGGQESSLPTNLKLGGGFDFILDQDNTVAVSSEFNKLLVPTPKDFDGDGDIDNVDNQMYNDIGFFEGVFKSFGDAPGGFDEELSEIIWALGAEYNYREIFALRSGYYHESKKKGVRRYFTLGAGFKFNNTTIDLSYLFSTSNVSNPLENTLRFGLTFNFGETYYDY
;
A
#
# COMPACT_ATOMS: atom_id res chain seq x y z
N MET A 1 33.66 -44.04 18.22
CA MET A 1 33.21 -43.82 16.82
C MET A 1 31.75 -44.24 16.57
N LYS A 2 31.25 -45.34 17.14
CA LYS A 2 29.83 -45.78 16.96
C LYS A 2 28.80 -44.77 17.49
N ASN A 3 29.08 -44.09 18.61
CA ASN A 3 28.15 -43.13 19.22
C ASN A 3 28.11 -41.75 18.53
N MET A 4 29.12 -41.44 17.71
CA MET A 4 29.19 -40.16 16.97
C MET A 4 28.43 -40.25 15.64
N LEU A 5 28.42 -41.44 15.01
CA LEU A 5 27.61 -41.74 13.83
C LEU A 5 26.10 -41.74 14.14
N MET A 6 25.71 -42.14 15.35
CA MET A 6 24.30 -42.14 15.78
C MET A 6 23.77 -40.71 16.01
N PHE A 7 24.61 -39.78 16.49
CA PHE A 7 24.24 -38.37 16.62
C PHE A 7 24.12 -37.66 15.27
N ILE A 8 24.96 -38.01 14.29
CA ILE A 8 24.88 -37.46 12.93
C ILE A 8 23.63 -38.00 12.20
N LEU A 9 23.26 -39.27 12.41
CA LEU A 9 22.05 -39.85 11.82
C LEU A 9 20.76 -39.24 12.40
N ILE A 10 20.75 -38.95 13.70
CA ILE A 10 19.62 -38.25 14.37
C ILE A 10 19.56 -36.79 13.90
N TYR A 11 20.70 -36.11 13.75
CA TYR A 11 20.74 -34.74 13.21
C TYR A 11 20.29 -34.68 11.74
N SER A 12 20.56 -35.71 10.93
CA SER A 12 20.05 -35.79 9.56
C SER A 12 18.56 -36.13 9.47
N MET A 13 18.00 -36.87 10.44
CA MET A 13 16.57 -37.18 10.46
C MET A 13 15.70 -36.03 10.97
N VAL A 14 16.24 -35.11 11.78
CA VAL A 14 15.51 -33.91 12.22
C VAL A 14 15.35 -32.87 11.09
N ASN A 15 16.10 -32.98 10.00
CA ASN A 15 16.01 -32.06 8.85
C ASN A 15 15.11 -32.58 7.70
N MET A 16 14.36 -33.67 7.90
CA MET A 16 13.41 -34.22 6.92
C MET A 16 11.94 -34.03 7.30
N VAL A 17 11.64 -33.04 8.15
CA VAL A 17 10.30 -32.44 8.18
C VAL A 17 10.39 -31.11 7.43
N TYR A 18 10.53 -31.20 6.11
CA TYR A 18 9.99 -30.12 5.28
C TYR A 18 8.48 -30.24 5.42
N SER A 19 7.91 -29.47 6.35
CA SER A 19 6.53 -29.02 6.19
C SER A 19 6.44 -28.54 4.75
N GLN A 20 5.46 -29.02 3.98
CA GLN A 20 5.06 -28.31 2.79
C GLN A 20 4.83 -26.86 3.26
N GLU A 21 5.56 -25.89 2.70
CA GLU A 21 5.29 -24.48 2.97
C GLU A 21 3.93 -24.21 2.32
N GLU A 22 2.88 -24.45 3.09
CA GLU A 22 1.52 -24.15 2.69
C GLU A 22 1.39 -22.63 2.65
N TYR A 23 1.20 -22.10 1.45
CA TYR A 23 1.01 -20.68 1.21
C TYR A 23 -0.40 -20.33 1.69
N GLN A 24 -0.51 -19.79 2.90
CA GLN A 24 -1.78 -19.27 3.42
C GLN A 24 -1.82 -17.77 3.19
N GLU A 25 -2.11 -17.38 1.94
CA GLU A 25 -2.28 -15.98 1.57
C GLU A 25 -3.65 -15.45 2.01
N ILE A 26 -3.65 -14.21 2.52
CA ILE A 26 -4.89 -13.50 2.84
C ILE A 26 -5.38 -12.85 1.54
N THR A 27 -6.47 -13.37 0.99
CA THR A 27 -7.13 -12.80 -0.19
C THR A 27 -8.15 -11.75 0.23
N THR A 28 -8.10 -10.60 -0.43
CA THR A 28 -9.00 -9.47 -0.16
C THR A 28 -9.69 -9.03 -1.45
N GLY A 29 -10.87 -8.44 -1.32
CA GLY A 29 -11.48 -7.72 -2.44
C GLY A 29 -10.64 -6.52 -2.86
N VAL A 30 -10.81 -6.06 -4.10
CA VAL A 30 -10.27 -4.78 -4.59
C VAL A 30 -8.79 -4.49 -4.21
N PRO A 31 -7.85 -5.42 -4.48
CA PRO A 31 -6.45 -5.28 -4.06
C PRO A 31 -5.73 -4.07 -4.68
N PHE A 32 -6.29 -3.46 -5.74
CA PHE A 32 -5.76 -2.23 -6.37
C PHE A 32 -5.60 -1.06 -5.37
N LEU A 33 -6.36 -1.07 -4.27
CA LEU A 33 -6.23 -0.07 -3.20
C LEU A 33 -4.83 -0.07 -2.57
N LEU A 34 -4.22 -1.25 -2.45
CA LEU A 34 -2.90 -1.45 -1.85
C LEU A 34 -1.75 -1.10 -2.81
N ILE A 35 -2.00 -1.09 -4.12
CA ILE A 35 -0.98 -0.75 -5.11
C ILE A 35 -0.56 0.71 -4.92
N SER A 36 0.74 0.91 -4.75
CA SER A 36 1.36 2.24 -4.67
C SER A 36 1.07 3.04 -5.93
N ALA A 37 0.44 4.19 -5.75
CA ALA A 37 0.01 5.00 -6.88
C ALA A 37 0.97 6.15 -7.20
N ASP A 38 2.07 6.34 -6.47
CA ASP A 38 2.98 7.47 -6.68
C ASP A 38 4.45 7.06 -6.77
N ALA A 39 5.21 7.77 -7.60
CA ALA A 39 6.60 7.44 -7.86
C ALA A 39 7.53 7.72 -6.67
N ARG A 40 7.20 8.68 -5.79
CA ARG A 40 8.04 9.00 -4.63
C ARG A 40 8.05 7.87 -3.61
N ALA A 41 6.89 7.44 -3.13
CA ALA A 41 6.76 6.32 -2.20
C ALA A 41 7.29 5.03 -2.82
N SER A 42 6.97 4.81 -4.11
CA SER A 42 7.48 3.68 -4.88
C SER A 42 9.00 3.63 -4.97
N GLY A 43 9.67 4.78 -5.09
CA GLY A 43 11.13 4.85 -5.09
C GLY A 43 11.78 4.51 -3.74
N MET A 44 10.99 4.50 -2.66
CA MET A 44 11.43 4.26 -1.28
C MET A 44 10.94 2.92 -0.71
N GLY A 45 10.53 1.98 -1.56
CA GLY A 45 10.08 0.65 -1.13
C GLY A 45 8.61 0.63 -0.73
N ASP A 46 7.76 1.35 -1.46
CA ASP A 46 6.31 1.43 -1.22
C ASP A 46 5.99 1.80 0.24
N LEU A 47 6.62 2.88 0.72
CA LEU A 47 6.36 3.49 2.04
C LEU A 47 6.06 4.97 1.92
N GLY A 48 5.30 5.50 2.87
CA GLY A 48 4.90 6.91 2.85
C GLY A 48 4.24 7.42 4.12
N VAL A 49 4.05 6.60 5.15
CA VAL A 49 3.26 6.96 6.34
C VAL A 49 3.93 8.04 7.18
N ALA A 50 5.26 7.98 7.31
CA ALA A 50 6.06 8.88 8.14
C ALA A 50 7.07 9.73 7.33
N THR A 51 6.88 9.85 6.01
CA THR A 51 7.70 10.71 5.16
C THR A 51 7.25 12.17 5.24
N SER A 52 7.99 13.08 4.63
CA SER A 52 7.50 14.45 4.42
C SER A 52 6.23 14.51 3.58
N PRO A 53 5.36 15.53 3.82
CA PRO A 53 4.14 15.74 3.07
C PRO A 53 4.43 16.04 1.60
N ASN A 54 3.53 15.55 0.75
CA ASN A 54 3.52 15.80 -0.69
C ASN A 54 2.09 15.61 -1.23
N ALA A 55 1.86 15.91 -2.51
CA ALA A 55 0.54 15.77 -3.12
C ALA A 55 -0.03 14.34 -3.01
N PHE A 56 0.80 13.31 -3.02
CA PHE A 56 0.38 11.90 -2.95
C PHE A 56 0.18 11.35 -1.53
N SER A 57 0.23 12.21 -0.51
CA SER A 57 0.08 11.79 0.88
C SER A 57 -1.29 11.14 1.18
N GLN A 58 -2.30 11.36 0.35
CA GLN A 58 -3.66 10.83 0.49
C GLN A 58 -3.70 9.31 0.64
N GLN A 59 -2.91 8.56 -0.13
CA GLN A 59 -2.90 7.09 -0.04
C GLN A 59 -2.21 6.58 1.23
N TRP A 60 -1.22 7.32 1.71
CA TRP A 60 -0.30 6.83 2.74
C TRP A 60 -0.67 7.31 4.13
N ASN A 61 -0.81 8.63 4.28
CA ASN A 61 -1.18 9.28 5.53
C ASN A 61 -1.68 10.72 5.24
N PRO A 62 -3.02 10.91 5.12
CA PRO A 62 -3.64 12.23 4.92
C PRO A 62 -3.37 13.23 6.04
N SER A 63 -3.06 12.78 7.26
CA SER A 63 -2.73 13.68 8.37
C SER A 63 -1.51 14.57 8.08
N LYS A 64 -0.62 14.12 7.18
CA LYS A 64 0.54 14.89 6.72
C LYS A 64 0.16 16.20 6.04
N TYR A 65 -1.01 16.32 5.42
CA TYR A 65 -1.38 17.53 4.68
C TYR A 65 -1.46 18.78 5.56
N SER A 66 -1.79 18.63 6.84
CA SER A 66 -1.76 19.78 7.75
C SER A 66 -0.34 20.33 7.95
N PHE A 67 0.72 19.53 7.70
CA PHE A 67 2.13 19.93 7.78
C PHE A 67 2.74 20.27 6.40
N SER A 68 1.92 20.40 5.36
CA SER A 68 2.41 20.79 4.04
C SER A 68 2.99 22.21 4.08
N GLY A 69 4.20 22.40 3.54
CA GLY A 69 4.80 23.72 3.37
C GLY A 69 4.16 24.55 2.25
N GLU A 70 3.33 23.93 1.42
CA GLU A 70 2.60 24.60 0.34
C GLU A 70 1.09 24.58 0.64
N GLN A 71 0.39 25.68 0.31
CA GLN A 71 -1.05 25.81 0.54
C GLN A 71 -1.85 24.78 -0.22
N ALA A 72 -1.58 24.57 -1.50
CA ALA A 72 -2.32 23.61 -2.30
C ALA A 72 -1.40 22.92 -3.31
N GLY A 73 -1.83 21.75 -3.75
CA GLY A 73 -1.15 21.07 -4.83
C GLY A 73 -1.99 20.00 -5.50
N ILE A 74 -1.67 19.75 -6.76
CA ILE A 74 -2.25 18.69 -7.58
C ILE A 74 -1.15 17.70 -7.92
N GLY A 75 -1.40 16.42 -7.69
CA GLY A 75 -0.55 15.31 -8.08
C GLY A 75 -1.26 14.46 -9.14
N VAL A 76 -0.54 14.07 -10.18
CA VAL A 76 -0.99 13.11 -11.19
C VAL A 76 0.09 12.05 -11.36
N SER A 77 -0.29 10.79 -11.38
CA SER A 77 0.66 9.69 -11.52
C SER A 77 0.12 8.58 -12.40
N TYR A 78 1.06 7.87 -13.02
CA TYR A 78 0.80 6.78 -13.94
C TYR A 78 1.76 5.64 -13.64
N THR A 79 1.19 4.46 -13.40
CA THR A 79 1.92 3.22 -13.10
C THR A 79 1.47 2.16 -14.09
N PRO A 80 2.30 1.82 -15.10
CA PRO A 80 2.08 0.62 -15.89
C PRO A 80 2.07 -0.63 -15.00
N TYR A 81 1.22 -1.60 -15.32
CA TYR A 81 1.10 -2.84 -14.55
C TYR A 81 1.20 -4.04 -15.49
N LEU A 82 1.85 -5.12 -15.08
CA LEU A 82 2.04 -6.36 -15.86
C LEU A 82 2.59 -6.12 -17.28
N ARG A 83 3.60 -5.27 -17.44
CA ARG A 83 4.14 -4.91 -18.77
C ARG A 83 4.70 -6.07 -19.58
N GLU A 84 5.03 -7.19 -18.94
CA GLU A 84 5.46 -8.42 -19.61
C GLU A 84 4.29 -9.20 -20.22
N LEU A 85 3.06 -8.99 -19.73
CA LEU A 85 1.86 -9.68 -20.21
C LEU A 85 1.02 -8.80 -21.13
N ALA A 86 0.84 -7.53 -20.78
CA ALA A 86 -0.06 -6.62 -21.48
C ALA A 86 0.43 -5.16 -21.37
N THR A 87 0.18 -4.36 -22.42
CA THR A 87 0.66 -2.97 -22.50
C THR A 87 -0.37 -1.92 -22.07
N ASP A 88 -1.62 -2.35 -21.92
CA ASP A 88 -2.80 -1.53 -21.69
C ASP A 88 -3.37 -1.66 -20.26
N ILE A 89 -2.70 -2.43 -19.40
CA ILE A 89 -3.03 -2.49 -17.97
C ILE A 89 -2.27 -1.38 -17.23
N SER A 90 -2.99 -0.52 -16.54
CA SER A 90 -2.37 0.62 -15.85
C SER A 90 -3.19 1.15 -14.68
N LEU A 91 -2.47 1.76 -13.74
CA LEU A 91 -3.02 2.48 -12.61
C LEU A 91 -2.76 3.99 -12.77
N MET A 92 -3.82 4.77 -12.74
CA MET A 92 -3.80 6.22 -12.73
C MET A 92 -4.22 6.74 -11.36
N ASN A 93 -3.60 7.81 -10.90
CA ASN A 93 -4.04 8.48 -9.68
C ASN A 93 -3.93 9.99 -9.83
N VAL A 94 -4.98 10.67 -9.37
CA VAL A 94 -5.05 12.13 -9.30
C VAL A 94 -5.34 12.50 -7.86
N THR A 95 -4.60 13.45 -7.32
CA THR A 95 -4.74 13.92 -5.94
C THR A 95 -4.77 15.44 -5.93
N TYR A 96 -5.65 16.03 -5.15
CA TYR A 96 -5.65 17.46 -4.84
C TYR A 96 -5.65 17.63 -3.33
N TYR A 97 -4.85 18.55 -2.81
CA TYR A 97 -4.92 18.95 -1.41
C TYR A 97 -4.91 20.46 -1.26
N ASN A 98 -5.46 20.93 -0.15
CA ASN A 98 -5.43 22.32 0.24
C ASN A 98 -5.35 22.46 1.78
N ARG A 99 -4.19 22.90 2.27
CA ARG A 99 -3.97 23.45 3.60
C ARG A 99 -4.49 24.88 3.61
N TYR A 100 -5.76 25.04 3.99
CA TYR A 100 -6.46 26.32 3.93
C TYR A 100 -6.20 27.21 5.17
N ASN A 101 -5.58 26.66 6.21
CA ASN A 101 -5.07 27.43 7.35
C ASN A 101 -3.89 26.69 8.02
N ASP A 102 -3.30 27.29 9.05
CA ASP A 102 -2.11 26.73 9.74
C ASP A 102 -2.33 25.35 10.40
N ARG A 103 -3.58 24.97 10.65
CA ARG A 103 -3.94 23.77 11.41
C ARG A 103 -4.73 22.74 10.62
N SER A 104 -5.26 23.05 9.45
CA SER A 104 -6.24 22.21 8.78
C SER A 104 -5.99 22.12 7.28
N ALA A 105 -6.23 20.94 6.74
CA ALA A 105 -6.20 20.70 5.31
C ALA A 105 -7.28 19.70 4.89
N TYR A 106 -7.78 19.86 3.67
CA TYR A 106 -8.63 18.86 3.02
C TYR A 106 -7.96 18.36 1.74
N ALA A 107 -8.30 17.14 1.33
CA ALA A 107 -7.79 16.58 0.08
C ALA A 107 -8.82 15.66 -0.59
N PHE A 108 -8.66 15.48 -1.90
CA PHE A 108 -9.44 14.59 -2.72
C PHE A 108 -8.51 13.72 -3.57
N SER A 109 -8.92 12.49 -3.87
CA SER A 109 -8.19 11.62 -4.79
C SER A 109 -9.11 10.77 -5.63
N LEU A 110 -8.69 10.52 -6.86
CA LEU A 110 -9.27 9.53 -7.75
C LEU A 110 -8.16 8.56 -8.17
N LYS A 111 -8.29 7.30 -7.74
CA LYS A 111 -7.45 6.19 -8.20
C LYS A 111 -8.26 5.36 -9.19
N TYR A 112 -7.74 5.14 -10.38
CA TYR A 112 -8.37 4.36 -11.45
C TYR A 112 -7.43 3.24 -11.89
N PHE A 113 -7.92 2.01 -11.93
CA PHE A 113 -7.20 0.83 -12.38
C PHE A 113 -7.90 0.26 -13.61
N GLY A 114 -7.25 0.32 -14.76
CA GLY A 114 -7.71 -0.29 -16.00
C GLY A 114 -7.02 -1.63 -16.22
N LEU A 115 -7.80 -2.65 -16.57
CA LEU A 115 -7.31 -4.01 -16.83
C LEU A 115 -7.09 -4.32 -18.31
N GLY A 116 -7.04 -3.28 -19.14
CA GLY A 116 -6.89 -3.43 -20.59
C GLY A 116 -8.17 -3.91 -21.28
N GLU A 117 -8.08 -4.08 -22.59
CA GLU A 117 -9.15 -4.62 -23.42
C GLU A 117 -9.10 -6.15 -23.45
N ILE A 118 -10.22 -6.78 -23.11
CA ILE A 118 -10.42 -8.22 -23.24
C ILE A 118 -11.38 -8.47 -24.39
N LEU A 119 -10.94 -9.23 -25.39
CA LEU A 119 -11.73 -9.59 -26.56
C LEU A 119 -12.41 -10.94 -26.36
N PHE A 120 -13.74 -10.94 -26.24
CA PHE A 120 -14.54 -12.16 -26.16
C PHE A 120 -14.88 -12.70 -27.54
N ARG A 121 -14.74 -14.01 -27.72
CA ARG A 121 -15.19 -14.75 -28.91
C ARG A 121 -15.89 -16.03 -28.47
N GLN A 122 -17.02 -16.35 -29.09
CA GLN A 122 -17.76 -17.60 -28.79
C GLN A 122 -17.33 -18.73 -29.74
N GLY A 123 -16.94 -18.40 -30.97
CA GLY A 123 -16.32 -19.29 -31.95
C GLY A 123 -15.07 -18.68 -32.59
N ILE A 124 -14.33 -19.49 -33.36
CA ILE A 124 -13.09 -19.07 -34.04
C ILE A 124 -13.35 -17.97 -35.10
N ASP A 125 -14.53 -18.00 -35.73
CA ASP A 125 -14.92 -17.12 -36.82
C ASP A 125 -15.79 -15.92 -36.39
N ASP A 126 -16.09 -15.78 -35.10
CA ASP A 126 -16.95 -14.70 -34.59
C ASP A 126 -16.20 -13.37 -34.50
N GLU A 127 -16.94 -12.27 -34.71
CA GLU A 127 -16.42 -10.93 -34.43
C GLU A 127 -16.17 -10.77 -32.92
N PRO A 128 -14.98 -10.33 -32.51
CA PRO A 128 -14.66 -10.16 -31.10
C PRO A 128 -15.49 -9.04 -30.47
N ILE A 129 -16.04 -9.32 -29.29
CA ILE A 129 -16.74 -8.33 -28.46
C ILE A 129 -15.73 -7.79 -27.44
N PRO A 130 -15.31 -6.51 -27.54
CA PRO A 130 -14.41 -5.92 -26.57
C PRO A 130 -15.11 -5.66 -25.25
N ALA A 131 -14.39 -5.88 -24.15
CA ALA A 131 -14.79 -5.43 -22.83
C ALA A 131 -13.58 -4.87 -22.08
N GLU A 132 -13.79 -3.79 -21.34
CA GLU A 132 -12.73 -3.09 -20.58
C GLU A 132 -13.08 -3.11 -19.10
N PRO A 133 -12.62 -4.12 -18.34
CA PRO A 133 -12.81 -4.15 -16.90
C PRO A 133 -12.03 -3.01 -16.24
N ASN A 134 -12.62 -2.42 -15.21
CA ASN A 134 -11.99 -1.35 -14.46
C ASN A 134 -12.40 -1.34 -12.99
N GLU A 135 -11.56 -0.71 -12.18
CA GLU A 135 -11.86 -0.42 -10.80
C GLU A 135 -11.48 1.03 -10.51
N PHE A 136 -12.21 1.69 -9.61
CA PHE A 136 -11.80 3.01 -9.14
C PHE A 136 -12.17 3.25 -7.69
N ALA A 137 -11.42 4.15 -7.07
CA ALA A 137 -11.69 4.67 -5.74
C ALA A 137 -11.70 6.20 -5.77
N LEU A 138 -12.73 6.79 -5.16
CA LEU A 138 -12.86 8.23 -4.95
C LEU A 138 -12.75 8.51 -3.45
N ASP A 139 -11.73 9.26 -3.06
CA ASP A 139 -11.42 9.56 -1.67
C ASP A 139 -11.58 11.05 -1.38
N GLY A 140 -12.07 11.38 -0.19
CA GLY A 140 -12.03 12.72 0.39
C GLY A 140 -11.54 12.67 1.83
N SER A 141 -10.59 13.52 2.19
CA SER A 141 -10.03 13.55 3.55
C SER A 141 -10.05 14.94 4.16
N TYR A 142 -10.09 14.96 5.49
CA TYR A 142 -9.89 16.13 6.31
C TYR A 142 -8.83 15.84 7.37
N SER A 143 -7.89 16.76 7.54
CA SER A 143 -6.79 16.66 8.51
C SER A 143 -6.73 17.90 9.40
N LEU A 144 -6.36 17.70 10.66
CA LEU A 144 -6.29 18.72 11.70
C LEU A 144 -5.06 18.52 12.60
N LYS A 145 -4.24 19.56 12.76
CA LYS A 145 -3.21 19.69 13.80
C LYS A 145 -3.88 19.82 15.17
N LEU A 146 -3.79 18.76 15.97
CA LEU A 146 -4.25 18.73 17.36
C LEU A 146 -3.25 19.44 18.29
N SER A 147 -1.97 19.40 17.94
CA SER A 147 -0.91 20.18 18.56
C SER A 147 0.04 20.70 17.47
N ASP A 148 1.06 21.44 17.88
CA ASP A 148 2.11 21.91 16.98
C ASP A 148 2.91 20.77 16.32
N TYR A 149 2.96 19.61 16.97
CA TYR A 149 3.76 18.47 16.50
C TYR A 149 2.94 17.28 16.03
N PHE A 150 1.62 17.31 16.19
CA PHE A 150 0.77 16.16 15.91
C PHE A 150 -0.53 16.55 15.22
N SER A 151 -0.85 15.86 14.12
CA SER A 151 -2.12 15.95 13.41
C SER A 151 -2.82 14.59 13.32
N MET A 152 -4.14 14.64 13.16
CA MET A 152 -4.96 13.50 12.81
C MET A 152 -5.79 13.80 11.56
N GLY A 153 -6.24 12.76 10.88
CA GLY A 153 -7.04 12.90 9.68
C GLY A 153 -7.99 11.73 9.50
N VAL A 154 -9.14 12.03 8.91
CA VAL A 154 -10.18 11.07 8.56
C VAL A 154 -10.41 11.14 7.05
N THR A 155 -10.52 9.98 6.41
CA THR A 155 -10.82 9.86 4.98
C THR A 155 -12.10 9.07 4.79
N GLY A 156 -12.99 9.53 3.92
CA GLY A 156 -14.06 8.73 3.35
C GLY A 156 -13.71 8.30 1.93
N ARG A 157 -14.00 7.04 1.59
CA ARG A 157 -13.66 6.43 0.31
C ARG A 157 -14.87 5.71 -0.27
N TYR A 158 -15.17 5.96 -1.54
CA TYR A 158 -16.11 5.16 -2.33
C TYR A 158 -15.32 4.28 -3.29
N ILE A 159 -15.66 2.99 -3.33
CA ILE A 159 -14.96 1.99 -4.13
C ILE A 159 -15.96 1.40 -5.12
N ARG A 160 -15.56 1.30 -6.37
CA ARG A 160 -16.31 0.60 -7.41
C ARG A 160 -15.39 -0.35 -8.16
N SER A 161 -15.84 -1.57 -8.35
CA SER A 161 -15.11 -2.63 -9.03
C SER A 161 -15.99 -3.26 -10.10
N ASN A 162 -15.55 -3.18 -11.35
CA ASN A 162 -16.23 -3.74 -12.52
C ASN A 162 -15.33 -4.82 -13.16
N LEU A 163 -15.04 -5.87 -12.39
CA LEU A 163 -14.19 -6.99 -12.83
C LEU A 163 -14.98 -8.08 -13.56
N LYS A 164 -16.23 -8.30 -13.17
CA LYS A 164 -17.04 -9.35 -13.77
C LYS A 164 -17.69 -8.86 -15.05
N LEU A 165 -17.56 -9.67 -16.10
CA LEU A 165 -17.93 -9.29 -17.45
C LEU A 165 -19.26 -9.93 -17.81
N GLN A 166 -20.21 -9.10 -18.25
CA GLN A 166 -21.57 -9.53 -18.59
C GLN A 166 -21.59 -10.52 -19.76
N GLN A 167 -20.53 -10.53 -20.57
CA GLN A 167 -20.32 -11.48 -21.67
C GLN A 167 -20.07 -12.92 -21.17
N ILE A 168 -19.61 -13.10 -19.93
CA ILE A 168 -19.41 -14.41 -19.29
C ILE A 168 -20.63 -14.79 -18.46
N ASP A 169 -21.17 -13.83 -17.69
CA ASP A 169 -22.34 -14.02 -16.84
C ASP A 169 -23.29 -12.81 -16.95
N ALA A 170 -24.48 -13.02 -17.51
CA ALA A 170 -25.48 -11.98 -17.70
C ALA A 170 -25.99 -11.36 -16.37
N ASN A 171 -25.79 -12.03 -15.24
CA ASN A 171 -26.13 -11.52 -13.91
C ASN A 171 -24.99 -10.74 -13.24
N SER A 172 -23.82 -10.68 -13.88
CA SER A 172 -22.67 -9.91 -13.40
C SER A 172 -23.01 -8.43 -13.22
N ARG A 173 -22.75 -7.89 -12.03
CA ARG A 173 -22.87 -6.47 -11.71
C ARG A 173 -21.56 -5.93 -11.16
N SER A 174 -21.32 -4.64 -11.39
CA SER A 174 -20.21 -3.95 -10.73
C SER A 174 -20.46 -3.90 -9.22
N ALA A 175 -19.47 -4.29 -8.44
CA ALA A 175 -19.53 -4.26 -6.99
C ALA A 175 -19.15 -2.88 -6.45
N ASN A 176 -19.75 -2.48 -5.34
CA ASN A 176 -19.49 -1.19 -4.69
C ASN A 176 -19.29 -1.38 -3.19
N SER A 177 -18.44 -0.55 -2.60
CA SER A 177 -18.32 -0.46 -1.15
C SER A 177 -17.90 0.96 -0.73
N PHE A 178 -17.92 1.20 0.57
CA PHE A 178 -17.43 2.43 1.19
C PHE A 178 -16.39 2.06 2.25
N ALA A 179 -15.42 2.94 2.47
CA ALA A 179 -14.44 2.75 3.52
C ALA A 179 -14.12 4.06 4.23
N VAL A 180 -13.62 3.93 5.45
CA VAL A 180 -13.11 5.02 6.28
C VAL A 180 -11.66 4.75 6.61
N ASP A 181 -10.83 5.79 6.55
CA ASP A 181 -9.44 5.74 7.02
C ASP A 181 -9.28 6.66 8.23
N VAL A 182 -8.49 6.23 9.22
CA VAL A 182 -8.09 7.04 10.37
C VAL A 182 -6.57 7.07 10.43
N SER A 183 -6.01 8.27 10.40
CA SER A 183 -4.57 8.47 10.38
C SER A 183 -4.11 9.45 11.45
N GLY A 184 -2.83 9.32 11.82
CA GLY A 184 -2.13 10.25 12.69
C GLY A 184 -0.73 10.48 12.20
N TYR A 185 -0.22 11.69 12.39
CA TYR A 185 1.12 12.07 11.95
C TYR A 185 1.77 12.98 12.98
N TYR A 186 3.00 12.63 13.35
CA TYR A 186 3.86 13.37 14.26
C TYR A 186 5.06 13.90 13.48
N GLN A 187 5.37 15.17 13.67
CA GLN A 187 6.57 15.83 13.18
C GLN A 187 7.15 16.70 14.28
N SER A 188 8.39 16.43 14.68
CA SER A 188 9.07 17.30 15.64
C SER A 188 9.50 18.62 14.99
N GLU A 189 9.82 19.60 15.84
CA GLU A 189 10.73 20.68 15.49
C GLU A 189 12.10 20.14 15.06
N GLU A 190 12.83 20.96 14.35
CA GLU A 190 14.25 20.76 14.09
C GLU A 190 15.05 20.83 15.41
N LYS A 191 15.82 19.78 15.69
CA LYS A 191 16.70 19.70 16.86
C LYS A 191 18.16 19.77 16.42
N VAL A 192 18.95 20.56 17.13
CA VAL A 192 20.39 20.66 16.90
C VAL A 192 21.09 19.47 17.57
N TYR A 193 21.85 18.70 16.80
CA TYR A 193 22.76 17.66 17.29
C TYR A 193 24.22 18.08 17.02
N ASP A 194 25.18 17.33 17.57
CA ASP A 194 26.60 17.69 17.54
C ASP A 194 27.18 17.92 16.12
N LYS A 195 26.66 17.22 15.11
CA LYS A 195 27.20 17.24 13.72
C LYS A 195 26.18 17.55 12.64
N PHE A 196 24.90 17.61 12.99
CA PHE A 196 23.79 17.80 12.06
C PHE A 196 22.58 18.32 12.83
N ASN A 197 21.64 18.94 12.14
CA ASN A 197 20.31 19.14 12.69
C ASN A 197 19.43 17.95 12.32
N GLY A 198 18.37 17.70 13.07
CA GLY A 198 17.54 16.54 12.82
C GLY A 198 16.08 16.71 13.19
N ARG A 199 15.23 16.02 12.44
CA ARG A 199 13.77 16.06 12.60
C ARG A 199 13.23 14.65 12.70
N TRP A 200 12.44 14.39 13.74
CA TRP A 200 11.75 13.10 13.92
C TRP A 200 10.37 13.15 13.27
N ARG A 201 10.02 12.05 12.60
CA ARG A 201 8.69 11.83 12.03
C ARG A 201 8.16 10.48 12.49
N ALA A 202 6.88 10.42 12.78
CA ALA A 202 6.19 9.16 13.03
C ALA A 202 4.76 9.25 12.52
N GLY A 203 4.15 8.12 12.22
CA GLY A 203 2.76 8.12 11.77
C GLY A 203 2.12 6.76 11.84
N PHE A 204 0.80 6.77 11.81
CA PHE A 204 0.00 5.58 11.61
C PHE A 204 -1.15 5.87 10.64
N ASN A 205 -1.62 4.82 9.98
CA ASN A 205 -2.83 4.87 9.17
C ASN A 205 -3.56 3.53 9.26
N VAL A 206 -4.80 3.57 9.73
CA VAL A 206 -5.74 2.44 9.62
C VAL A 206 -6.63 2.74 8.43
N SER A 207 -6.38 2.07 7.31
CA SER A 207 -7.05 2.34 6.03
C SER A 207 -8.04 1.24 5.65
N ASN A 208 -9.00 1.60 4.81
CA ASN A 208 -10.01 0.74 4.21
C ASN A 208 -10.92 0.04 5.23
N LEU A 209 -11.32 0.71 6.32
CA LEU A 209 -12.32 0.18 7.25
C LEU A 209 -13.71 0.28 6.62
N GLY A 210 -14.31 -0.83 6.24
CA GLY A 210 -15.64 -0.82 5.62
C GLY A 210 -16.22 -2.21 5.43
N PRO A 211 -17.52 -2.29 5.06
CA PRO A 211 -18.19 -3.55 4.77
C PRO A 211 -17.53 -4.30 3.62
N LYS A 212 -17.66 -5.63 3.64
CA LYS A 212 -17.20 -6.53 2.57
C LYS A 212 -17.83 -6.15 1.23
N ILE A 213 -17.14 -6.50 0.15
CA ILE A 213 -17.61 -6.29 -1.22
C ILE A 213 -18.08 -7.63 -1.81
N GLN A 214 -19.17 -7.61 -2.57
CA GLN A 214 -19.76 -8.79 -3.18
C GLN A 214 -20.04 -8.50 -4.67
N TYR A 215 -19.70 -9.46 -5.54
CA TYR A 215 -19.84 -9.32 -7.00
C TYR A 215 -21.14 -9.91 -7.57
N ASP A 216 -21.75 -10.88 -6.88
CA ASP A 216 -23.03 -11.50 -7.26
C ASP A 216 -23.97 -11.58 -6.07
N GLU A 217 -25.28 -11.52 -6.31
CA GLU A 217 -26.29 -11.74 -5.27
C GLU A 217 -26.18 -13.16 -4.70
N GLY A 218 -25.77 -13.28 -3.43
CA GLY A 218 -25.56 -14.56 -2.74
C GLY A 218 -24.21 -15.24 -3.01
N GLY A 219 -23.28 -14.56 -3.69
CA GLY A 219 -21.90 -15.01 -3.89
C GLY A 219 -21.00 -14.81 -2.66
N GLN A 220 -19.75 -15.26 -2.73
CA GLN A 220 -18.77 -15.07 -1.65
C GLN A 220 -18.49 -13.57 -1.42
N GLU A 221 -18.54 -13.14 -0.16
CA GLU A 221 -18.16 -11.79 0.22
C GLU A 221 -16.64 -11.70 0.39
N SER A 222 -16.02 -10.66 -0.16
CA SER A 222 -14.59 -10.40 -0.01
C SER A 222 -14.38 -9.22 0.94
N SER A 223 -13.59 -9.42 1.99
CA SER A 223 -13.18 -8.33 2.88
C SER A 223 -12.42 -7.26 2.11
N LEU A 224 -12.68 -5.98 2.40
CA LEU A 224 -11.83 -4.91 1.93
C LEU A 224 -10.40 -5.11 2.46
N PRO A 225 -9.38 -4.59 1.79
CA PRO A 225 -7.99 -4.69 2.23
C PRO A 225 -7.74 -3.70 3.37
N THR A 226 -8.41 -3.93 4.50
CA THR A 226 -8.21 -3.16 5.73
C THR A 226 -6.78 -3.36 6.18
N ASN A 227 -6.07 -2.27 6.45
CA ASN A 227 -4.63 -2.30 6.66
C ASN A 227 -4.24 -1.36 7.78
N LEU A 228 -3.35 -1.82 8.65
CA LEU A 228 -2.68 -1.01 9.65
C LEU A 228 -1.26 -0.73 9.17
N LYS A 229 -0.96 0.55 8.99
CA LYS A 229 0.39 1.02 8.71
C LYS A 229 0.94 1.78 9.88
N LEU A 230 2.18 1.49 10.27
CA LEU A 230 2.93 2.17 11.32
C LEU A 230 4.30 2.55 10.77
N GLY A 231 4.68 3.82 10.89
CA GLY A 231 5.93 4.32 10.32
C GLY A 231 6.69 5.23 11.27
N GLY A 232 8.01 5.20 11.13
CA GLY A 232 8.94 6.10 11.79
C GLY A 232 10.02 6.57 10.81
N GLY A 233 10.47 7.80 10.96
CA GLY A 233 11.50 8.38 10.12
C GLY A 233 12.32 9.44 10.84
N PHE A 234 13.51 9.68 10.30
CA PHE A 234 14.42 10.69 10.78
C PHE A 234 15.08 11.41 9.60
N ASP A 235 15.02 12.73 9.62
CA ASP A 235 15.71 13.59 8.66
C ASP A 235 17.04 14.03 9.27
N PHE A 236 18.15 13.64 8.66
CA PHE A 236 19.48 14.18 8.92
C PHE A 236 19.68 15.43 8.05
N ILE A 237 19.55 16.60 8.65
CA ILE A 237 19.75 17.90 8.00
C ILE A 237 21.23 18.25 8.16
N LEU A 238 22.02 17.99 7.12
CA LEU A 238 23.48 18.10 7.14
C LEU A 238 23.92 19.56 7.01
N ASP A 239 23.25 20.29 6.13
CA ASP A 239 23.41 21.73 5.92
C ASP A 239 22.16 22.30 5.20
N GLN A 240 22.22 23.55 4.75
CA GLN A 240 21.09 24.23 4.06
C GLN A 240 20.72 23.60 2.72
N ASP A 241 21.64 22.87 2.10
CA ASP A 241 21.49 22.28 0.78
C ASP A 241 21.27 20.75 0.87
N ASN A 242 21.64 20.09 1.95
CA ASN A 242 21.72 18.63 2.01
C ASN A 242 20.90 18.03 3.16
N THR A 243 19.91 17.22 2.82
CA THR A 243 19.13 16.44 3.80
C THR A 243 19.08 14.97 3.40
N VAL A 244 19.34 14.07 4.35
CA VAL A 244 19.14 12.62 4.19
C VAL A 244 18.01 12.18 5.10
N ALA A 245 16.87 11.75 4.56
CA ALA A 245 15.79 11.16 5.32
C ALA A 245 15.88 9.64 5.28
N VAL A 246 15.73 8.98 6.43
CA VAL A 246 15.60 7.52 6.53
C VAL A 246 14.24 7.21 7.15
N SER A 247 13.53 6.23 6.60
CA SER A 247 12.20 5.85 7.03
C SER A 247 12.05 4.33 7.08
N SER A 248 11.22 3.87 8.02
CA SER A 248 10.78 2.49 8.15
C SER A 248 9.27 2.45 8.29
N GLU A 249 8.63 1.48 7.66
CA GLU A 249 7.18 1.29 7.71
C GLU A 249 6.87 -0.20 7.92
N PHE A 250 5.89 -0.47 8.78
CA PHE A 250 5.35 -1.79 9.05
C PHE A 250 3.88 -1.78 8.66
N ASN A 251 3.47 -2.78 7.89
CA ASN A 251 2.16 -2.92 7.29
C ASN A 251 1.59 -4.28 7.67
N LYS A 252 0.39 -4.31 8.26
CA LYS A 252 -0.34 -5.55 8.56
C LYS A 252 -1.77 -5.44 8.04
N LEU A 253 -2.16 -6.41 7.22
CA LEU A 253 -3.57 -6.56 6.84
C LEU A 253 -4.38 -6.93 8.08
N LEU A 254 -5.44 -6.16 8.32
CA LEU A 254 -6.38 -6.34 9.42
C LEU A 254 -7.60 -7.14 8.95
N VAL A 255 -7.33 -8.20 8.18
CA VAL A 255 -8.32 -9.08 7.59
C VAL A 255 -8.07 -10.47 8.16
N PRO A 256 -9.09 -11.20 8.64
CA PRO A 256 -8.88 -12.51 9.21
C PRO A 256 -8.23 -13.47 8.21
N THR A 257 -7.37 -14.35 8.72
CA THR A 257 -6.73 -15.39 7.93
C THR A 257 -7.73 -16.51 7.64
N PRO A 258 -7.96 -16.87 6.36
CA PRO A 258 -8.75 -18.04 6.01
C PRO A 258 -8.17 -19.30 6.65
N LYS A 259 -9.01 -20.09 7.30
CA LYS A 259 -8.62 -21.31 8.00
C LYS A 259 -9.79 -22.27 8.08
N ASP A 260 -9.47 -23.50 8.45
CA ASP A 260 -10.42 -24.51 8.91
C ASP A 260 -11.01 -24.01 10.25
N PHE A 261 -12.27 -23.58 10.22
CA PHE A 261 -13.01 -23.05 11.36
C PHE A 261 -13.74 -24.14 12.14
N ASP A 262 -14.16 -25.23 11.49
CA ASP A 262 -14.91 -26.31 12.13
C ASP A 262 -14.04 -27.49 12.62
N GLY A 263 -12.76 -27.49 12.24
CA GLY A 263 -11.72 -28.39 12.68
C GLY A 263 -11.78 -29.77 12.03
N ASP A 264 -12.42 -29.89 10.87
CA ASP A 264 -12.58 -31.17 10.17
C ASP A 264 -11.34 -31.60 9.35
N GLY A 265 -10.37 -30.69 9.22
CA GLY A 265 -9.08 -30.92 8.58
C GLY A 265 -9.00 -30.44 7.13
N ASP A 266 -10.09 -29.94 6.54
CA ASP A 266 -10.13 -29.38 5.19
C ASP A 266 -10.64 -27.93 5.24
N ILE A 267 -10.31 -27.10 4.24
CA ILE A 267 -10.92 -25.76 4.08
C ILE A 267 -12.00 -25.86 3.01
N ASP A 268 -13.26 -25.72 3.42
CA ASP A 268 -14.40 -26.01 2.56
C ASP A 268 -15.45 -24.87 2.47
N ASN A 269 -16.64 -25.17 1.96
CA ASN A 269 -17.71 -24.18 1.85
C ASN A 269 -18.31 -23.76 3.20
N VAL A 270 -18.30 -24.65 4.19
CA VAL A 270 -18.75 -24.37 5.56
C VAL A 270 -17.81 -23.34 6.20
N ASP A 271 -16.50 -23.50 6.04
CA ASP A 271 -15.51 -22.51 6.51
C ASP A 271 -15.70 -21.16 5.84
N ASN A 272 -15.94 -21.15 4.53
CA ASN A 272 -16.21 -19.92 3.80
C ASN A 272 -17.47 -19.21 4.32
N GLN A 273 -18.50 -19.95 4.72
CA GLN A 273 -19.70 -19.39 5.36
C GLN A 273 -19.37 -18.79 6.72
N MET A 274 -18.63 -19.52 7.57
CA MET A 274 -18.20 -19.01 8.87
C MET A 274 -17.30 -17.77 8.75
N TYR A 275 -16.41 -17.75 7.76
CA TYR A 275 -15.60 -16.58 7.42
C TYR A 275 -16.45 -15.38 6.98
N ASN A 276 -17.48 -15.64 6.17
CA ASN A 276 -18.41 -14.60 5.70
C ASN A 276 -19.20 -13.98 6.87
N ASP A 277 -19.57 -14.78 7.87
CA ASP A 277 -20.28 -14.32 9.07
C ASP A 277 -19.43 -13.38 9.96
N ILE A 278 -18.10 -13.38 9.82
CA ILE A 278 -17.22 -12.44 10.54
C ILE A 278 -17.42 -11.03 9.95
N GLY A 279 -18.06 -10.15 10.70
CA GLY A 279 -18.21 -8.75 10.33
C GLY A 279 -16.87 -8.02 10.23
N PHE A 280 -16.77 -6.99 9.39
CA PHE A 280 -15.49 -6.32 9.13
C PHE A 280 -14.83 -5.72 10.39
N PHE A 281 -15.63 -5.13 11.29
CA PHE A 281 -15.11 -4.59 12.56
C PHE A 281 -14.58 -5.70 13.49
N GLU A 282 -15.28 -6.82 13.58
CA GLU A 282 -14.83 -7.99 14.34
C GLU A 282 -13.56 -8.58 13.73
N GLY A 283 -13.50 -8.63 12.40
CA GLY A 283 -12.35 -9.12 11.63
C GLY A 283 -11.06 -8.37 11.95
N VAL A 284 -11.13 -7.04 12.12
CA VAL A 284 -9.97 -6.23 12.51
C VAL A 284 -9.35 -6.72 13.81
N PHE A 285 -10.15 -6.96 14.85
CA PHE A 285 -9.62 -7.40 16.15
C PHE A 285 -9.20 -8.86 16.15
N LYS A 286 -9.90 -9.72 15.39
CA LYS A 286 -9.53 -11.13 15.22
C LYS A 286 -8.18 -11.31 14.51
N SER A 287 -7.88 -10.45 13.54
CA SER A 287 -6.70 -10.56 12.67
C SER A 287 -5.33 -10.50 13.39
N PHE A 288 -5.27 -10.23 14.69
CA PHE A 288 -4.01 -10.11 15.46
C PHE A 288 -3.56 -11.43 16.11
N GLY A 289 -4.34 -12.50 15.98
CA GLY A 289 -4.03 -13.77 16.65
C GLY A 289 -4.86 -14.94 16.14
N ASP A 290 -5.31 -14.87 14.89
CA ASP A 290 -6.12 -15.89 14.25
C ASP A 290 -5.33 -16.83 13.34
N ALA A 291 -4.06 -16.50 13.04
CA ALA A 291 -3.14 -17.32 12.27
C ALA A 291 -3.03 -18.76 12.83
N PRO A 292 -3.28 -19.82 12.04
CA PRO A 292 -3.23 -21.22 12.49
C PRO A 292 -1.88 -21.65 13.07
N GLY A 293 -0.77 -21.13 12.54
CA GLY A 293 0.59 -21.34 13.02
C GLY A 293 0.97 -20.50 14.25
N GLY A 294 0.02 -19.79 14.86
CA GLY A 294 0.23 -19.00 16.07
C GLY A 294 1.10 -17.76 15.83
N PHE A 295 1.79 -17.33 16.89
CA PHE A 295 2.52 -16.04 16.90
C PHE A 295 3.63 -15.93 15.83
N ASP A 296 4.32 -17.04 15.50
CA ASP A 296 5.38 -17.02 14.49
C ASP A 296 4.83 -16.78 13.07
N GLU A 297 3.64 -17.29 12.79
CA GLU A 297 2.94 -17.04 11.54
C GLU A 297 2.36 -15.61 11.51
N GLU A 298 1.77 -15.18 12.61
CA GLU A 298 1.24 -13.83 12.80
C GLU A 298 2.31 -12.75 12.53
N LEU A 299 3.53 -12.94 13.04
CA LEU A 299 4.67 -12.06 12.73
C LEU A 299 5.10 -12.10 11.26
N SER A 300 4.86 -13.22 10.58
CA SER A 300 5.16 -13.37 9.15
C SER A 300 4.17 -12.60 8.26
N GLU A 301 3.01 -12.19 8.79
CA GLU A 301 2.05 -11.33 8.08
C GLU A 301 2.43 -9.86 8.09
N ILE A 302 3.40 -9.47 8.92
CA ILE A 302 3.89 -8.09 8.97
C ILE A 302 4.84 -7.88 7.78
N ILE A 303 4.39 -7.05 6.86
CA ILE A 303 5.19 -6.49 5.78
C ILE A 303 6.02 -5.35 6.37
N TRP A 304 7.28 -5.25 5.99
CA TRP A 304 8.11 -4.11 6.39
C TRP A 304 8.85 -3.52 5.20
N ALA A 305 9.06 -2.22 5.26
CA ALA A 305 9.78 -1.45 4.24
C ALA A 305 10.80 -0.53 4.90
N LEU A 306 11.94 -0.36 4.23
CA LEU A 306 12.99 0.59 4.59
C LEU A 306 13.26 1.48 3.40
N GLY A 307 13.36 2.78 3.62
CA GLY A 307 13.58 3.76 2.57
C GLY A 307 14.55 4.85 3.00
N ALA A 308 15.27 5.37 2.03
CA ALA A 308 16.14 6.52 2.19
C ALA A 308 15.91 7.52 1.05
N GLU A 309 15.88 8.80 1.38
CA GLU A 309 15.76 9.92 0.45
C GLU A 309 16.86 10.93 0.72
N TYR A 310 17.70 11.20 -0.27
CA TYR A 310 18.67 12.29 -0.25
C TYR A 310 18.12 13.45 -1.07
N ASN A 311 17.91 14.59 -0.42
CA ASN A 311 17.46 15.83 -1.04
C ASN A 311 18.63 16.82 -1.13
N TYR A 312 18.87 17.32 -2.34
CA TYR A 312 19.83 18.38 -2.63
C TYR A 312 19.09 19.66 -3.07
N ARG A 313 19.23 20.72 -2.27
CA ARG A 313 18.63 22.05 -2.45
C ARG A 313 17.11 22.05 -2.63
N GLU A 314 16.44 21.00 -2.16
CA GLU A 314 15.02 20.73 -2.45
C GLU A 314 14.68 20.68 -3.96
N ILE A 315 15.70 20.62 -4.83
CA ILE A 315 15.56 20.63 -6.30
C ILE A 315 15.76 19.22 -6.84
N PHE A 316 16.66 18.45 -6.25
CA PHE A 316 16.96 17.10 -6.68
C PHE A 316 16.80 16.12 -5.52
N ALA A 317 16.12 15.01 -5.77
CA ALA A 317 15.96 13.93 -4.80
C ALA A 317 16.47 12.63 -5.40
N LEU A 318 17.27 11.88 -4.65
CA LEU A 318 17.64 10.50 -4.94
C LEU A 318 17.05 9.59 -3.88
N ARG A 319 16.39 8.52 -4.30
CA ARG A 319 15.63 7.62 -3.43
C ARG A 319 16.05 6.18 -3.64
N SER A 320 16.06 5.44 -2.55
CA SER A 320 16.21 3.99 -2.59
C SER A 320 15.36 3.36 -1.50
N GLY A 321 14.95 2.12 -1.71
CA GLY A 321 14.22 1.38 -0.70
C GLY A 321 14.25 -0.11 -0.89
N TYR A 322 13.79 -0.81 0.13
CA TYR A 322 13.62 -2.24 0.17
C TYR A 322 12.26 -2.57 0.79
N TYR A 323 11.50 -3.41 0.10
CA TYR A 323 10.22 -3.90 0.56
C TYR A 323 10.32 -5.40 0.83
N HIS A 324 9.77 -5.84 1.94
CA HIS A 324 9.79 -7.22 2.36
C HIS A 324 8.42 -7.72 2.81
N GLU A 325 8.00 -8.80 2.15
CA GLU A 325 6.90 -9.66 2.59
C GLU A 325 7.39 -11.09 2.79
N SER A 326 6.78 -11.80 3.74
CA SER A 326 7.16 -13.17 4.07
C SER A 326 6.91 -14.14 2.90
N LYS A 327 7.72 -15.19 2.83
CA LYS A 327 7.55 -16.28 1.85
C LYS A 327 6.27 -17.07 2.07
N LYS A 328 5.74 -17.12 3.30
CA LYS A 328 4.52 -17.87 3.62
C LYS A 328 3.23 -17.12 3.26
N LYS A 329 3.36 -15.84 2.91
CA LYS A 329 2.26 -14.92 2.60
C LYS A 329 2.37 -14.52 1.13
N GLY A 330 2.61 -13.26 0.79
CA GLY A 330 2.65 -12.82 -0.62
C GLY A 330 4.00 -12.89 -1.35
N VAL A 331 5.11 -13.26 -0.68
CA VAL A 331 6.43 -13.51 -1.31
C VAL A 331 7.06 -12.28 -2.00
N ARG A 332 6.44 -11.09 -1.93
CA ARG A 332 6.92 -9.88 -2.61
C ARG A 332 8.14 -9.31 -1.90
N ARG A 333 9.28 -9.30 -2.59
CA ARG A 333 10.54 -8.74 -2.09
C ARG A 333 11.27 -8.03 -3.20
N TYR A 334 11.57 -6.76 -3.02
CA TYR A 334 12.17 -5.98 -4.10
C TYR A 334 12.96 -4.78 -3.57
N PHE A 335 13.96 -4.38 -4.35
CA PHE A 335 14.63 -3.09 -4.21
C PHE A 335 13.98 -2.07 -5.13
N THR A 336 13.98 -0.81 -4.71
CA THR A 336 13.47 0.29 -5.51
C THR A 336 14.52 1.38 -5.60
N LEU A 337 14.55 2.05 -6.74
CA LEU A 337 15.29 3.29 -6.94
C LEU A 337 14.31 4.36 -7.44
N GLY A 338 14.54 5.61 -7.04
CA GLY A 338 13.76 6.72 -7.53
C GLY A 338 14.58 8.00 -7.63
N ALA A 339 14.09 8.91 -8.46
CA ALA A 339 14.64 10.24 -8.60
C ALA A 339 13.51 11.27 -8.63
N GLY A 340 13.78 12.46 -8.13
CA GLY A 340 12.84 13.58 -8.12
C GLY A 340 13.53 14.85 -8.59
N PHE A 341 12.82 15.66 -9.38
CA PHE A 341 13.29 16.94 -9.88
C PHE A 341 12.22 18.00 -9.66
N LYS A 342 12.52 19.04 -8.89
CA LYS A 342 11.67 20.20 -8.68
C LYS A 342 12.16 21.37 -9.53
N PHE A 343 11.28 21.93 -10.35
CA PHE A 343 11.52 23.14 -11.12
C PHE A 343 10.36 24.11 -10.90
N ASN A 344 10.67 25.25 -10.27
CA ASN A 344 9.67 26.19 -9.75
C ASN A 344 8.65 25.46 -8.85
N ASN A 345 7.39 25.45 -9.28
CA ASN A 345 6.27 24.87 -8.57
C ASN A 345 5.93 23.44 -9.03
N THR A 346 6.71 22.89 -9.97
CA THR A 346 6.47 21.58 -10.56
C THR A 346 7.50 20.58 -10.05
N THR A 347 7.06 19.40 -9.63
CA THR A 347 7.95 18.28 -9.26
C THR A 347 7.66 17.09 -10.17
N ILE A 348 8.71 16.51 -10.72
CA ILE A 348 8.66 15.28 -11.52
C ILE A 348 9.35 14.18 -10.71
N ASP A 349 8.64 13.09 -10.44
CA ASP A 349 9.16 11.94 -9.73
C ASP A 349 9.12 10.71 -10.64
N LEU A 350 10.19 9.92 -10.58
CA LEU A 350 10.37 8.68 -11.31
C LEU A 350 10.79 7.58 -10.34
N SER A 351 10.30 6.37 -10.55
CA SER A 351 10.78 5.20 -9.79
C SER A 351 10.82 3.95 -10.65
N TYR A 352 11.70 3.04 -10.24
CA TYR A 352 11.89 1.75 -10.86
C TYR A 352 12.07 0.67 -9.78
N LEU A 353 11.50 -0.50 -10.03
CA LEU A 353 11.48 -1.63 -9.11
C LEU A 353 12.29 -2.80 -9.67
N PHE A 354 13.15 -3.37 -8.83
CA PHE A 354 13.94 -4.57 -9.09
C PHE A 354 13.45 -5.70 -8.17
N SER A 355 12.85 -6.75 -8.74
CA SER A 355 12.44 -7.91 -7.94
C SER A 355 13.66 -8.66 -7.42
N THR A 356 13.60 -9.11 -6.18
CA THR A 356 14.61 -10.00 -5.56
C THR A 356 14.03 -11.37 -5.23
N SER A 357 12.77 -11.59 -5.60
CA SER A 357 12.04 -12.83 -5.39
C SER A 357 12.07 -13.69 -6.65
N ASN A 358 11.92 -15.00 -6.49
CA ASN A 358 11.81 -15.93 -7.62
C ASN A 358 10.40 -15.92 -8.24
N VAL A 359 9.43 -15.23 -7.61
CA VAL A 359 8.08 -15.02 -8.12
C VAL A 359 8.05 -13.69 -8.86
N SER A 360 7.56 -13.70 -10.10
CA SER A 360 7.43 -12.51 -10.95
C SER A 360 6.53 -11.47 -10.26
N ASN A 361 7.04 -10.25 -10.12
CA ASN A 361 6.25 -9.15 -9.57
C ASN A 361 5.53 -8.43 -10.72
N PRO A 362 4.21 -8.22 -10.63
CA PRO A 362 3.46 -7.47 -11.65
C PRO A 362 4.00 -6.07 -11.98
N LEU A 363 4.75 -5.48 -11.06
CA LEU A 363 5.35 -4.14 -11.19
C LEU A 363 6.83 -4.20 -11.57
N GLU A 364 7.38 -5.39 -11.81
CA GLU A 364 8.77 -5.57 -12.24
C GLU A 364 9.02 -4.91 -13.59
N ASN A 365 10.22 -4.36 -13.76
CA ASN A 365 10.63 -3.69 -15.00
C ASN A 365 9.71 -2.51 -15.42
N THR A 366 8.94 -1.95 -14.47
CA THR A 366 8.07 -0.79 -14.72
C THR A 366 8.70 0.52 -14.25
N LEU A 367 8.59 1.55 -15.09
CA LEU A 367 8.91 2.92 -14.71
C LEU A 367 7.60 3.58 -14.27
N ARG A 368 7.52 4.00 -13.00
CA ARG A 368 6.36 4.74 -12.49
C ARG A 368 6.66 6.23 -12.54
N PHE A 369 5.66 7.01 -12.96
CA PHE A 369 5.79 8.46 -13.16
C PHE A 369 4.83 9.20 -12.23
N GLY A 370 5.31 10.29 -11.64
CA GLY A 370 4.53 11.24 -10.86
C GLY A 370 4.84 12.67 -11.24
N LEU A 371 3.81 13.51 -11.32
CA LEU A 371 3.89 14.93 -11.59
C LEU A 371 3.10 15.68 -10.54
N THR A 372 3.73 16.62 -9.85
CA THR A 372 3.09 17.46 -8.84
C THR A 372 3.20 18.93 -9.23
N PHE A 373 2.12 19.68 -9.03
CA PHE A 373 2.07 21.13 -9.17
C PHE A 373 1.62 21.73 -7.83
N ASN A 374 2.46 22.54 -7.20
CA ASN A 374 2.15 23.26 -5.97
C ASN A 374 1.78 24.72 -6.26
N PHE A 375 0.87 25.30 -5.49
CA PHE A 375 0.42 26.67 -5.68
C PHE A 375 -0.19 27.25 -4.42
N GLY A 376 -0.32 28.58 -4.40
CA GLY A 376 -0.81 29.34 -3.26
C GLY A 376 0.33 29.84 -2.37
N GLU A 377 0.02 30.05 -1.10
CA GLU A 377 0.96 30.56 -0.09
C GLU A 377 1.93 29.47 0.39
N THR A 378 3.13 29.90 0.78
CA THR A 378 4.11 29.04 1.44
C THR A 378 3.95 29.16 2.95
N TYR A 379 3.76 28.03 3.61
CA TYR A 379 3.70 27.92 5.06
C TYR A 379 5.07 27.55 5.61
N TYR A 380 5.50 28.25 6.66
CA TYR A 380 6.72 27.94 7.38
C TYR A 380 6.36 27.21 8.67
N ASP A 381 6.44 25.88 8.64
CA ASP A 381 6.38 25.07 9.85
C ASP A 381 7.76 25.10 10.55
N TYR A 382 7.74 25.27 11.87
CA TYR A 382 8.92 25.47 12.74
C TYR A 382 9.93 24.31 12.76
#